data_AF-A0A0R0CPJ8-F1
#
_entry.id   AF-A0A0R0CPJ8-F1
#
_cell.length_a   1.000
_cell.length_b   1.000
_cell.length_c   1.000
_cell.angle_alpha   90.00
_cell.angle_beta   90.00
_cell.angle_gamma   90.00
#
_symmetry.space_group_name_H-M   'P 1'
#
loop_
_entity.id
_entity.type
_entity.pdbx_description
1 polymer ?
#
loop_
_entity_poly.entity_id
_entity_poly.type
_entity_poly.pdbx_seq_one_letter_code
_entity_poly.pdbx_strand_id
1 'polypeptide(L)' 'MRHPPAPPAGAAASDDALLEGLLQLAVEGHTDQTQFQQIGEEVFTRLLDTYGVDSGTPRAR' A
#
# COMPACT_ATOMS: atom_id res chain seq x y z
N MET A 1 3.11 -18.03 -13.17
CA MET A 1 3.07 -16.77 -12.41
C MET A 1 2.09 -16.97 -11.27
N ARG A 2 2.55 -16.99 -10.00
CA ARG A 2 1.61 -17.02 -8.86
C ARG A 2 0.97 -15.64 -8.78
N HIS A 3 -0.34 -15.59 -9.00
CA HIS A 3 -1.10 -14.36 -8.77
C HIS A 3 -1.14 -14.15 -7.24
N PRO A 4 -0.83 -12.95 -6.75
CA PRO A 4 -1.00 -12.64 -5.34
C PRO A 4 -2.47 -12.81 -4.95
N PRO A 5 -2.77 -13.15 -3.69
CA PRO A 5 -4.16 -13.21 -3.25
C PRO A 5 -4.82 -11.85 -3.51
N ALA A 6 -6.00 -11.88 -4.14
CA ALA A 6 -6.76 -10.66 -4.37
C ALA A 6 -7.14 -10.04 -3.01
N PRO A 7 -6.91 -8.74 -2.80
CA PRO A 7 -7.33 -8.09 -1.57
C PRO A 7 -8.85 -8.21 -1.43
N PRO A 8 -9.38 -8.27 -0.20
CA PRO A 8 -10.82 -8.31 0.03
C PRO A 8 -11.47 -7.07 -0.62
N ALA A 9 -12.65 -7.23 -1.24
CA ALA A 9 -13.27 -6.19 -2.08
C ALA A 9 -13.52 -4.84 -1.38
N GLY A 10 -13.61 -4.81 -0.04
CA GLY A 10 -13.69 -3.56 0.75
C GLY A 10 -12.34 -2.86 0.95
N ALA A 11 -11.23 -3.58 0.87
CA ALA A 11 -9.88 -3.00 0.90
C ALA A 11 -9.55 -2.32 -0.43
N ALA A 12 -9.96 -2.89 -1.57
CA ALA A 12 -9.68 -2.31 -2.89
C ALA A 12 -10.24 -0.87 -3.06
N ALA A 13 -11.49 -0.62 -2.64
CA ALA A 13 -12.05 0.74 -2.67
C ALA A 13 -11.35 1.72 -1.72
N SER A 14 -10.75 1.21 -0.64
CA SER A 14 -9.92 2.00 0.27
C SER A 14 -8.51 2.25 -0.28
N ASP A 15 -7.96 1.29 -1.03
CA ASP A 15 -6.65 1.39 -1.69
C ASP A 15 -6.68 2.42 -2.82
N ASP A 16 -7.74 2.41 -3.63
CA ASP A 16 -7.93 3.39 -4.71
C ASP A 16 -7.96 4.82 -4.16
N ALA A 17 -8.69 5.06 -3.06
CA ALA A 17 -8.76 6.38 -2.42
C ALA A 17 -7.42 6.84 -1.83
N LEU A 18 -6.62 5.91 -1.27
CA LEU A 18 -5.28 6.22 -0.77
C LEU A 18 -4.33 6.60 -1.91
N LEU A 19 -4.35 5.84 -3.01
CA LEU A 19 -3.51 6.10 -4.18
C LEU A 19 -3.91 7.41 -4.88
N GLU A 20 -5.20 7.70 -4.99
CA GLU A 20 -5.70 8.96 -5.53
C GLU A 20 -5.27 10.15 -4.67
N GLY A 21 -5.40 10.06 -3.34
CA GLY A 21 -4.94 11.10 -2.42
C GLY A 21 -3.43 11.33 -2.49
N LEU A 22 -2.63 10.26 -2.58
CA LEU A 22 -1.19 10.34 -2.71
C LEU A 22 -0.77 11.01 -4.04
N LEU A 23 -1.43 10.63 -5.13
CA LEU A 23 -1.20 11.21 -6.45
C LEU A 23 -1.54 12.70 -6.47
N GLN A 24 -2.69 13.08 -5.91
CA GLN A 24 -3.12 14.48 -5.87
C GLN A 24 -2.08 15.35 -5.15
N LEU A 25 -1.61 14.92 -3.99
CA LEU A 25 -0.59 15.64 -3.23
C LEU A 25 0.74 15.74 -4.00
N ALA A 26 1.14 14.69 -4.72
CA ALA A 26 2.34 14.72 -5.55
C ALA A 26 2.21 15.72 -6.70
N VAL A 27 1.07 15.73 -7.39
CA VAL A 27 0.79 16.63 -8.52
C VAL A 27 0.74 18.09 -8.06
N GLU A 28 0.19 18.36 -6.88
CA GLU A 28 0.17 19.68 -6.28
C GLU A 28 1.52 20.15 -5.72
N GLY A 29 2.53 19.26 -5.68
CA GLY A 29 3.86 19.57 -5.11
C GLY A 29 3.88 19.56 -3.58
N HIS A 30 2.88 18.95 -2.94
CA HIS A 30 2.72 18.89 -1.48
C HIS A 30 3.44 17.68 -0.84
N THR A 31 4.57 17.26 -1.41
CA THR A 31 5.31 16.05 -0.98
C THR A 31 5.94 16.16 0.41
N ASP A 32 6.12 17.39 0.91
CA ASP A 32 6.71 17.66 2.22
C ASP A 32 5.65 17.71 3.33
N GLN A 33 4.36 17.61 2.99
CA GLN A 33 3.28 17.65 3.98
C GLN A 33 3.18 16.34 4.75
N THR A 34 2.81 16.44 6.03
CA THR A 34 2.55 15.28 6.90
C THR A 34 1.55 14.30 6.28
N GLN A 35 0.54 14.81 5.58
CA GLN A 35 -0.47 13.98 4.93
C GLN A 35 0.13 13.10 3.82
N PHE A 36 1.09 13.61 3.04
CA PHE A 36 1.77 12.84 2.00
C PHE A 36 2.54 11.66 2.59
N GLN A 37 3.26 11.91 3.68
CA GLN A 37 4.00 10.86 4.40
C GLN A 37 3.05 9.79 4.97
N GLN A 38 1.96 10.21 5.63
CA GLN A 38 0.99 9.28 6.23
C GLN A 38 0.33 8.37 5.19
N ILE A 39 -0.15 8.94 4.08
CA ILE A 39 -0.76 8.16 3.01
C ILE A 39 0.29 7.25 2.36
N GLY A 40 1.52 7.74 2.16
CA GLY A 40 2.62 6.96 1.61
C GLY A 40 2.99 5.74 2.47
N GLU A 41 3.08 5.91 3.79
CA GLU A 41 3.36 4.83 4.74
C GLU A 41 2.26 3.76 4.74
N GLU A 42 0.99 4.18 4.68
CA GLU A 42 -0.16 3.28 4.62
C GLU A 42 -0.15 2.46 3.32
N VAL A 43 0.05 3.12 2.17
CA VAL A 43 0.16 2.44 0.87
C VAL A 43 1.33 1.46 0.88
N PHE A 44 2.50 1.88 1.38
CA PHE A 44 3.68 1.03 1.48
C PHE A 44 3.41 -0.22 2.34
N THR A 45 2.76 -0.04 3.49
CA THR A 45 2.42 -1.13 4.42
C THR A 45 1.50 -2.16 3.76
N ARG A 46 0.47 -1.71 3.05
CA ARG A 46 -0.46 -2.60 2.34
C ARG A 46 0.19 -3.34 1.19
N LEU A 47 1.08 -2.68 0.46
CA LEU A 47 1.86 -3.33 -0.60
C LEU A 47 2.80 -4.38 -0.02
N LEU A 48 3.43 -4.10 1.13
CA LEU A 48 4.27 -5.07 1.82
C LEU A 48 3.46 -6.24 2.38
N ASP A 49 2.27 -6.02 2.93
CA ASP A 49 1.40 -7.11 3.39
C ASP A 49 0.94 -8.01 2.22
N THR A 50 0.61 -7.41 1.08
CA THR A 50 0.06 -8.13 -0.08
C THR A 50 1.13 -8.84 -0.90
N TYR A 51 2.27 -8.18 -1.11
CA TYR A 51 3.32 -8.61 -2.04
C TYR A 51 4.67 -8.86 -1.38
N GLY A 52 4.81 -8.52 -0.09
CA GLY A 52 6.00 -8.82 0.70
C GLY A 52 6.17 -10.33 0.76
N VAL A 53 7.07 -10.82 -0.08
CA VAL A 53 7.49 -12.21 -0.02
C VAL A 53 8.24 -12.35 1.31
N ASP A 54 7.80 -13.27 2.18
CA ASP A 54 8.60 -13.75 3.31
C ASP A 54 9.94 -14.28 2.76
N SER A 55 10.93 -13.40 2.61
CA SER A 55 12.27 -13.73 2.15
C SER A 55 13.09 -14.34 3.29
N GLY A 56 12.50 -15.29 4.01
CA GLY A 56 13.22 -16.24 4.85
C GLY A 56 12.68 -16.44 6.26
N THR A 57 11.68 -17.31 6.45
CA THR A 57 11.72 -18.35 7.52
C THR A 57 10.59 -19.36 7.33
N PRO A 58 10.83 -20.68 7.40
CA PRO A 58 9.75 -21.66 7.49
C PRO A 58 9.06 -21.47 8.84
N ARG A 59 7.76 -21.22 8.80
CA ARG A 59 6.88 -21.22 9.98
C ARG A 59 6.85 -22.65 10.53
N ALA A 60 7.77 -22.95 11.46
CA ALA A 60 7.71 -24.15 12.27
C ALA A 60 6.45 -24.09 13.14
N ARG A 61 5.77 -25.24 13.18
CA ARG A 61 4.43 -25.52 13.71
C ARG A 61 4.08 -24.86 15.03
#